data_AF-A0A7Y7BEZ2-F1
#
_entry.id   AF-A0A7Y7BEZ2-F1
#
_cell.length_a   1.000
_cell.length_b   1.000
_cell.length_c   1.000
_cell.angle_alpha   90.00
_cell.angle_beta   90.00
_cell.angle_gamma   90.00
#
_symmetry.space_group_name_H-M   'P 1'
#
loop_
_entity.id
_entity.type
_entity.pdbx_description
1 polymer ?
#
loop_
_entity_poly.entity_id
_entity_poly.type
_entity_poly.pdbx_seq_one_letter_code
_entity_poly.pdbx_strand_id
1 'polypeptide(L)'
;SFDEGEVEVAPAKTEWDMVFTIFTNLIQIDATTKIPYAYNDFILTNEGRVEVATVAIEGDVTYDSFSAAQLSTIQFDDKRAAIGSDWRVVAQPGSDQEAGVKSDIFYVIKDANGNYYKLRFTRMSDPVSGERGHPQFEYEILAD
;
A
#
# COMPACT_ATOMS: atom_id res chain seq x y z
N SER A 1 -23.88 15.15 -2.15
CA SER A 1 -24.75 15.50 -3.27
C SER A 1 -24.83 17.02 -3.37
N PHE A 2 -24.64 17.59 -4.56
CA PHE A 2 -24.82 19.04 -4.74
C PHE A 2 -26.30 19.46 -4.65
N ASP A 3 -27.22 18.51 -4.84
CA ASP A 3 -28.67 18.73 -4.77
C ASP A 3 -29.26 18.36 -3.40
N GLU A 4 -28.71 17.33 -2.75
CA GLU A 4 -29.27 16.77 -1.49
C GLU A 4 -28.37 17.01 -0.26
N GLY A 5 -27.26 17.74 -0.42
CA GLY A 5 -26.30 17.98 0.66
C GLY A 5 -25.35 16.81 0.91
N GLU A 6 -24.65 16.83 2.04
CA GLU A 6 -23.69 15.79 2.40
C GLU A 6 -24.37 14.42 2.52
N VAL A 7 -23.79 13.41 1.90
CA VAL A 7 -24.25 12.02 1.98
C VAL A 7 -23.06 11.17 2.43
N GLU A 8 -23.30 10.27 3.37
CA GLU A 8 -22.26 9.41 3.94
C GLU A 8 -21.91 8.29 2.95
N VAL A 9 -20.80 8.46 2.24
CA VAL A 9 -20.33 7.54 1.18
C VAL A 9 -18.98 6.89 1.49
N ALA A 10 -18.37 7.25 2.61
CA ALA A 10 -17.13 6.69 3.11
C ALA A 10 -17.26 6.41 4.61
N PRO A 11 -16.54 5.42 5.17
CA PRO A 11 -16.50 5.20 6.61
C PRO A 11 -16.08 6.46 7.36
N ALA A 12 -16.50 6.59 8.62
CA ALA A 12 -16.10 7.71 9.45
C ALA A 12 -14.57 7.83 9.48
N LYS A 13 -14.05 9.07 9.38
CA LYS A 13 -12.59 9.33 9.29
C LYS A 13 -11.77 8.75 10.44
N THR A 14 -12.40 8.36 11.55
CA THR A 14 -11.73 7.81 12.72
C THR A 14 -11.72 6.29 12.77
N GLU A 15 -12.37 5.61 11.83
CA GLU A 15 -12.69 4.18 11.92
C GLU A 15 -11.96 3.32 10.88
N TRP A 16 -10.98 3.88 10.16
CA TRP A 16 -10.20 3.13 9.18
C TRP A 16 -8.77 3.66 9.06
N ASP A 17 -7.84 2.77 8.78
CA ASP A 17 -6.44 3.10 8.54
C ASP A 17 -6.07 2.98 7.07
N MET A 18 -6.57 1.93 6.41
CA MET A 18 -6.26 1.59 5.02
C MET A 18 -7.51 1.11 4.28
N VAL A 19 -7.56 1.41 2.98
CA VAL A 19 -8.61 0.93 2.07
C VAL A 19 -8.02 0.38 0.78
N PHE A 20 -8.51 -0.79 0.39
CA PHE A 20 -8.30 -1.39 -0.92
C PHE A 20 -9.34 -0.83 -1.88
N THR A 21 -8.89 -0.26 -2.99
CA THR A 21 -9.80 0.42 -3.90
C THR A 21 -9.35 0.38 -5.35
N ILE A 22 -10.30 0.67 -6.23
CA ILE A 22 -10.00 1.00 -7.63
C ILE A 22 -9.59 2.46 -7.67
N PHE A 23 -8.45 2.75 -8.27
CA PHE A 23 -7.93 4.10 -8.40
C PHE A 23 -7.55 4.37 -9.85
N THR A 24 -7.75 5.60 -10.33
CA THR A 24 -7.26 5.99 -11.66
C THR A 24 -6.23 7.08 -11.50
N ASN A 25 -5.05 6.87 -12.08
CA ASN A 25 -4.01 7.89 -12.12
C ASN A 25 -3.33 7.91 -13.48
N LEU A 26 -2.57 8.96 -13.74
CA LEU A 26 -1.73 9.07 -14.92
C LEU A 26 -0.40 8.33 -14.68
N ILE A 27 -0.12 7.32 -15.49
CA ILE A 27 1.20 6.68 -15.54
C ILE A 27 2.02 7.26 -16.67
N GLN A 28 3.33 7.38 -16.45
CA GLN A 28 4.27 7.79 -17.47
C GLN A 28 4.72 6.57 -18.27
N ILE A 29 4.62 6.64 -19.60
CA ILE A 29 4.99 5.54 -20.52
C ILE A 29 6.23 5.86 -21.35
N ASP A 30 6.60 7.13 -21.46
CA ASP A 30 7.86 7.60 -22.04
C ASP A 30 8.27 8.94 -21.40
N ALA A 31 9.33 9.59 -21.88
CA ALA A 31 9.85 10.84 -21.29
C ALA A 31 8.83 12.00 -21.24
N THR A 32 7.80 11.98 -22.07
CA THR A 32 6.87 13.10 -22.27
C THR A 32 5.40 12.72 -22.17
N THR A 33 5.07 11.44 -22.31
CA THR A 33 3.68 10.97 -22.42
C THR A 33 3.21 10.33 -21.12
N LYS A 34 2.04 10.77 -20.67
CA LYS A 34 1.28 10.12 -19.59
C LYS A 34 -0.07 9.66 -20.10
N ILE A 35 -0.51 8.49 -19.65
CA ILE A 35 -1.82 7.92 -19.99
C ILE A 35 -2.62 7.59 -18.73
N PRO A 36 -3.96 7.68 -18.77
CA PRO A 36 -4.80 7.17 -17.69
C PRO A 36 -4.60 5.66 -17.52
N TYR A 37 -4.46 5.23 -16.27
CA TYR A 37 -4.36 3.84 -15.89
C TYR A 37 -5.30 3.55 -14.72
N ALA A 38 -6.14 2.53 -14.87
CA ALA A 38 -7.00 2.02 -13.82
C ALA A 38 -6.25 0.95 -13.02
N TYR A 39 -6.01 1.26 -11.75
CA TYR A 39 -5.50 0.34 -10.74
C TYR A 39 -6.70 -0.39 -10.12
N ASN A 40 -6.71 -1.72 -10.16
CA ASN A 40 -7.73 -2.53 -9.49
C ASN A 40 -7.32 -2.93 -8.06
N ASP A 41 -6.14 -2.47 -7.63
CA ASP A 41 -5.39 -3.02 -6.51
C ASP A 41 -4.64 -1.93 -5.74
N PHE A 42 -5.21 -0.72 -5.67
CA PHE A 42 -4.58 0.45 -5.07
C PHE A 42 -4.88 0.54 -3.57
N ILE A 43 -3.86 0.93 -2.80
CA ILE A 43 -3.96 1.10 -1.36
C ILE A 43 -3.94 2.58 -1.01
N LEU A 44 -5.00 3.05 -0.35
CA LEU A 44 -5.03 4.36 0.25
C LEU A 44 -4.95 4.25 1.77
N THR A 45 -4.23 5.17 2.39
CA THR A 45 -4.14 5.33 3.84
C THR A 45 -4.94 6.55 4.28
N ASN A 46 -5.29 6.59 5.56
CA ASN A 46 -6.01 7.72 6.15
C ASN A 46 -5.04 8.89 6.38
N GLU A 47 -5.01 9.81 5.41
CA GLU A 47 -4.10 10.96 5.35
C GLU A 47 -4.16 11.79 6.64
N GLY A 48 -2.98 12.07 7.22
CA GLY A 48 -2.83 12.82 8.46
C GLY A 48 -3.23 12.07 9.74
N ARG A 49 -3.60 10.78 9.64
CA ARG A 49 -3.91 9.91 10.79
C ARG A 49 -3.06 8.64 10.81
N VAL A 50 -2.68 8.16 9.63
CA VAL A 50 -1.83 7.00 9.43
C VAL A 50 -0.55 7.44 8.77
N GLU A 51 0.58 6.99 9.33
CA GLU A 51 1.89 7.21 8.74
C GLU A 51 2.46 5.86 8.29
N VAL A 52 3.09 5.82 7.12
CA VAL A 52 3.68 4.61 6.55
C VAL A 52 5.14 4.82 6.23
N ALA A 53 5.97 3.85 6.59
CA ALA A 53 7.33 3.71 6.12
C ALA A 53 7.44 2.49 5.21
N THR A 54 8.13 2.62 4.09
CA THR A 54 8.56 1.49 3.26
C THR A 54 9.95 1.06 3.71
N VAL A 55 10.12 -0.23 3.99
CA VAL A 55 11.39 -0.80 4.44
C VAL A 55 11.89 -1.80 3.41
N ALA A 56 13.10 -1.58 2.91
CA ALA A 56 13.78 -2.53 2.04
C ALA A 56 14.31 -3.72 2.84
N ILE A 57 14.22 -4.91 2.25
CA ILE A 57 14.79 -6.14 2.81
C ILE A 57 16.24 -6.23 2.34
N GLU A 58 17.16 -5.94 3.26
CA GLU A 58 18.59 -5.90 3.00
C GLU A 58 19.38 -6.43 4.20
N GLY A 59 20.30 -7.38 3.95
CA GLY A 59 21.13 -7.99 5.00
C GLY A 59 20.27 -8.64 6.08
N ASP A 60 20.45 -8.19 7.33
CA ASP A 60 19.72 -8.71 8.49
C ASP A 60 18.35 -8.04 8.70
N VAL A 61 17.98 -7.05 7.88
CA VAL A 61 16.66 -6.41 7.93
C VAL A 61 15.71 -7.20 7.05
N THR A 62 14.83 -7.97 7.68
CA THR A 62 13.79 -8.76 7.03
C THR A 62 12.46 -8.51 7.72
N TYR A 63 11.35 -8.92 7.11
CA TYR A 63 10.03 -8.85 7.75
C TYR A 63 10.03 -9.57 9.12
N ASP A 64 10.67 -10.74 9.21
CA ASP A 64 10.66 -11.55 10.43
C ASP A 64 11.59 -10.99 11.51
N SER A 65 12.74 -10.42 11.12
CA SER A 65 13.71 -9.85 12.06
C SER A 65 13.41 -8.41 12.50
N PHE A 66 12.57 -7.68 11.76
CA PHE A 66 12.24 -6.30 12.09
C PHE A 66 11.41 -6.21 13.38
N SER A 67 11.82 -5.29 14.27
CA SER A 67 11.23 -5.09 15.60
C SER A 67 11.10 -3.60 15.94
N ALA A 68 10.40 -3.30 17.05
CA ALA A 68 10.21 -1.93 17.54
C ALA A 68 11.53 -1.17 17.79
N ALA A 69 12.63 -1.87 18.08
CA ALA A 69 13.94 -1.26 18.29
C ALA A 69 14.49 -0.54 17.04
N GLN A 70 13.95 -0.85 15.85
CA GLN A 70 14.37 -0.27 14.57
C GLN A 70 13.45 0.85 14.09
N LEU A 71 12.39 1.22 14.82
CA LEU A 71 11.45 2.28 14.41
C LEU A 71 12.12 3.64 14.20
N SER A 72 13.20 3.93 14.94
CA SER A 72 13.95 5.18 14.79
C SER A 72 14.84 5.22 13.53
N THR A 73 15.01 4.10 12.83
CA THR A 73 15.88 4.02 11.64
C THR A 73 15.12 4.18 10.32
N ILE A 74 13.79 4.25 10.37
CA ILE A 74 12.90 4.36 9.21
C ILE A 74 12.30 5.77 9.14
N GLN A 75 11.76 6.13 7.98
CA GLN A 75 11.12 7.43 7.76
C GLN A 75 9.67 7.19 7.38
N PHE A 76 8.78 7.86 8.12
CA PHE A 76 7.34 7.78 7.91
C PHE A 76 6.86 8.91 6.99
N ASP A 77 5.83 8.61 6.20
CA ASP A 77 5.11 9.54 5.33
C ASP A 77 3.61 9.40 5.59
N ASP A 78 2.89 10.51 5.68
CA ASP A 78 1.44 10.57 5.96
C ASP A 78 0.59 10.77 4.70
N LYS A 79 1.22 10.73 3.51
CA LYS A 79 0.52 10.81 2.23
C LYS A 79 -0.53 9.71 2.10
N ARG A 80 -1.69 10.10 1.57
CA ARG A 80 -2.81 9.20 1.26
C ARG A 80 -2.45 7.99 0.39
N ALA A 81 -1.41 8.11 -0.44
CA ALA A 81 -0.95 7.06 -1.35
C ALA A 81 0.46 6.55 -0.97
N ALA A 82 0.83 6.58 0.31
CA ALA A 82 2.15 6.14 0.78
C ALA A 82 2.46 4.67 0.44
N ILE A 83 1.45 3.80 0.38
CA ILE A 83 1.57 2.44 -0.19
C ILE A 83 1.19 2.45 -1.69
N GLY A 84 0.01 2.96 -2.02
CA GLY A 84 -0.45 3.13 -3.39
C GLY A 84 -0.42 1.82 -4.18
N SER A 85 0.28 1.83 -5.32
CA SER A 85 0.55 0.65 -6.13
C SER A 85 1.94 0.05 -5.93
N ASP A 86 2.76 0.65 -5.06
CA ASP A 86 4.20 0.39 -5.03
C ASP A 86 4.55 -0.93 -4.37
N TRP A 87 3.58 -1.59 -3.74
CA TRP A 87 3.69 -2.92 -3.14
C TRP A 87 3.80 -4.06 -4.18
N ARG A 88 3.52 -3.76 -5.45
CA ARG A 88 3.55 -4.74 -6.53
C ARG A 88 4.22 -4.18 -7.78
N VAL A 89 4.56 -5.10 -8.68
CA VAL A 89 5.01 -4.82 -10.03
C VAL A 89 3.99 -5.36 -11.02
N VAL A 90 3.85 -4.69 -12.15
CA VAL A 90 3.05 -5.19 -13.27
C VAL A 90 3.97 -5.50 -14.44
N ALA A 91 3.59 -6.52 -15.20
CA ALA A 91 4.28 -6.82 -16.44
C ALA A 91 4.23 -5.60 -17.38
N GLN A 92 5.40 -5.21 -17.86
CA GLN A 92 5.55 -4.11 -18.81
C GLN A 92 5.76 -4.69 -20.22
N PRO A 93 5.07 -4.19 -21.25
CA PRO A 93 5.31 -4.61 -22.62
C PRO A 93 6.79 -4.45 -23.00
N GLY A 94 7.44 -5.54 -23.41
CA GLY A 94 8.85 -5.53 -23.80
C GLY A 94 9.86 -5.65 -22.65
N SER A 95 9.40 -5.97 -21.44
CA SER A 95 10.24 -6.30 -20.28
C SER A 95 10.11 -7.78 -19.92
N ASP A 96 11.17 -8.37 -19.38
CA ASP A 96 11.15 -9.71 -18.77
C ASP A 96 10.55 -9.71 -17.34
N GLN A 97 10.10 -8.54 -16.86
CA GLN A 97 9.50 -8.40 -15.54
C GLN A 97 8.11 -9.03 -15.48
N GLU A 98 7.97 -10.07 -14.65
CA GLU A 98 6.67 -10.66 -14.34
C GLU A 98 5.86 -9.78 -13.38
N ALA A 99 4.52 -9.85 -13.49
CA ALA A 99 3.64 -9.22 -12.52
C ALA A 99 3.67 -9.99 -11.20
N GLY A 100 3.76 -9.29 -10.08
CA GLY A 100 3.86 -9.93 -8.78
C GLY A 100 3.94 -8.95 -7.63
N VAL A 101 3.85 -9.49 -6.42
CA VAL A 101 4.14 -8.75 -5.19
C VAL A 101 5.64 -8.48 -5.11
N LYS A 102 6.03 -7.29 -4.68
CA LYS A 102 7.44 -7.00 -4.39
C LYS A 102 7.87 -7.76 -3.13
N SER A 103 8.83 -8.66 -3.29
CA SER A 103 9.35 -9.50 -2.20
C SER A 103 10.55 -8.89 -1.47
N ASP A 104 11.03 -7.74 -1.94
CA ASP A 104 12.20 -7.02 -1.43
C ASP A 104 11.83 -5.84 -0.52
N ILE A 105 10.54 -5.66 -0.20
CA ILE A 105 10.06 -4.62 0.72
C ILE A 105 8.98 -5.15 1.65
N PHE A 106 8.80 -4.45 2.77
CA PHE A 106 7.60 -4.49 3.60
C PHE A 106 7.28 -3.08 4.10
N TYR A 107 6.14 -2.94 4.76
CA TYR A 107 5.66 -1.66 5.28
C TYR A 107 5.65 -1.66 6.80
N VAL A 108 5.94 -0.52 7.40
CA VAL A 108 5.64 -0.24 8.80
C VAL A 108 4.58 0.85 8.86
N ILE A 109 3.49 0.58 9.55
CA ILE A 109 2.31 1.43 9.63
C ILE A 109 2.18 1.89 11.08
N LYS A 110 2.07 3.20 11.27
CA LYS A 110 1.69 3.81 12.54
C LYS A 110 0.24 4.27 12.43
N ASP A 111 -0.63 3.72 13.26
CA ASP A 111 -2.06 4.06 13.26
C ASP A 111 -2.34 5.36 14.02
N ALA A 112 -3.61 5.77 14.01
CA ALA A 112 -4.06 6.99 14.68
C ALA A 112 -4.00 6.93 16.22
N ASN A 113 -3.84 5.74 16.80
CA ASN A 113 -3.75 5.51 18.23
C ASN A 113 -2.29 5.42 18.71
N GLY A 114 -1.33 5.40 17.79
CA GLY A 114 0.10 5.29 18.10
C GLY A 114 0.63 3.85 18.06
N ASN A 115 -0.19 2.87 17.67
CA ASN A 115 0.26 1.50 17.48
C ASN A 115 1.11 1.38 16.22
N TYR A 116 2.13 0.51 16.27
CA TYR A 116 2.98 0.21 15.13
C TYR A 116 2.75 -1.22 14.66
N TYR A 117 2.59 -1.39 13.35
CA TYR A 117 2.45 -2.69 12.69
C TYR A 117 3.51 -2.83 11.61
N LYS A 118 4.07 -4.02 11.44
CA LYS A 118 4.70 -4.41 10.17
C LYS A 118 3.68 -5.15 9.31
N LEU A 119 3.70 -4.91 8.01
CA LEU A 119 2.79 -5.51 7.03
C LEU A 119 3.55 -5.87 5.76
N ARG A 120 3.30 -7.08 5.22
CA ARG A 120 3.74 -7.45 3.87
C ARG A 120 2.61 -8.07 3.07
N PHE A 121 2.59 -7.77 1.77
CA PHE A 121 1.69 -8.43 0.84
C PHE A 121 2.23 -9.81 0.47
N THR A 122 1.34 -10.74 0.19
CA THR A 122 1.68 -12.13 -0.14
C THR A 122 1.02 -12.61 -1.43
N ARG A 123 -0.01 -11.90 -1.90
CA ARG A 123 -0.66 -12.18 -3.19
C ARG A 123 -1.35 -10.94 -3.74
N MET A 124 -1.48 -10.84 -5.07
CA MET A 124 -2.19 -9.75 -5.75
C MET A 124 -3.42 -10.19 -6.57
N SER A 125 -3.56 -11.50 -6.80
CA SER A 125 -4.63 -12.10 -7.59
C SER A 125 -5.39 -13.17 -6.81
N ASP A 126 -6.60 -13.45 -7.23
CA ASP A 126 -7.39 -14.56 -6.71
C ASP A 126 -6.70 -15.89 -7.07
N PRO A 127 -6.55 -16.83 -6.12
CA PRO A 127 -5.78 -18.06 -6.35
C PRO A 127 -6.49 -19.08 -7.26
N VAL A 128 -7.78 -18.90 -7.53
CA VAL A 128 -8.57 -19.82 -8.36
C VAL A 128 -8.74 -19.27 -9.78
N SER A 129 -9.21 -18.04 -9.89
CA SER A 129 -9.52 -17.37 -11.17
C SER A 129 -8.32 -16.64 -11.78
N GLY A 130 -7.32 -16.29 -10.98
CA GLY A 130 -6.20 -15.44 -11.40
C GLY A 130 -6.56 -13.96 -11.54
N GLU A 131 -7.79 -13.56 -11.20
CA GLU A 131 -8.25 -12.17 -11.30
C GLU A 131 -7.45 -11.25 -10.38
N ARG A 132 -6.93 -10.14 -10.93
CA ARG A 132 -6.21 -9.12 -10.17
C ARG A 132 -7.17 -8.23 -9.38
N GLY A 133 -6.71 -7.71 -8.25
CA GLY A 133 -7.54 -6.91 -7.34
C GLY A 133 -8.02 -7.69 -6.11
N HIS A 134 -7.48 -8.89 -5.90
CA HIS A 134 -7.71 -9.72 -4.72
C HIS A 134 -6.42 -9.88 -3.89
N PRO A 135 -5.92 -8.79 -3.29
CA PRO A 135 -4.70 -8.82 -2.53
C PRO A 135 -4.85 -9.65 -1.25
N GLN A 136 -3.77 -10.34 -0.89
CA GLN A 136 -3.58 -10.90 0.43
C GLN A 136 -2.35 -10.25 1.07
N PHE A 137 -2.42 -10.03 2.37
CA PHE A 137 -1.31 -9.54 3.17
C PHE A 137 -1.33 -10.22 4.55
N GLU A 138 -0.22 -10.10 5.25
CA GLU A 138 -0.08 -10.45 6.66
C GLU A 138 0.50 -9.25 7.41
N TYR A 139 0.24 -9.20 8.72
CA TYR A 139 0.70 -8.14 9.58
C TYR A 139 1.02 -8.65 10.99
N GLU A 140 1.84 -7.91 11.72
CA GLU A 140 2.20 -8.17 13.11
C GLU A 140 2.33 -6.83 13.87
N ILE A 141 1.86 -6.79 15.11
CA ILE A 141 2.07 -5.64 15.99
C ILE A 141 3.53 -5.58 16.46
N LEU A 142 4.14 -4.40 16.41
CA LEU A 142 5.50 -4.15 16.86
C LEU A 142 5.53 -3.50 18.25
N ALA A 143 4.62 -2.56 18.50
CA ALA A 143 4.48 -1.81 19.74
C ALA A 143 3.09 -1.17 19.83
N ASP A 144 2.61 -0.98 21.06
CA ASP A 144 1.37 -0.29 21.45
C ASP A 144 1.64 0.90 22.40
#